data_AF-A0A452GLB2-F1
#
_entry.id   AF-A0A452GLB2-F1
#
_cell.length_a   1.000
_cell.length_b   1.000
_cell.length_c   1.000
_cell.angle_alpha   90.00
_cell.angle_beta   90.00
_cell.angle_gamma   90.00
#
_symmetry.space_group_name_H-M   'P 1'
#
loop_
_entity.id
_entity.type
_entity.pdbx_description
1 polymer ?
#
loop_
_entity_poly.entity_id
_entity_poly.type
_entity_poly.pdbx_seq_one_letter_code
_entity_poly.pdbx_strand_id
1 'polypeptide(L)'
;MNNGEIKRKRSAYHTAFKLKVVEYAEANNNCAAACEICINEKQVREWRKNKTLKDMPRSKKKCPTRCASFPELEKDLNNWVVECRQHGYIVTRTGIRLHALQMSKGDKYKSVKLLMFVASVGWCTRFMNHHGRNLMKPDINLVSQWIKYAWVSIRSEMIEKSFRKCCISNVVYWSEDDAIFDDDSTEVDDEKGSESEDDTADIYDDNASAAVTEAEFNELFGESETDSDIEGF
;
A
#
# COMPACT_ATOMS: atom_id res chain seq x y z
N MET A 1 -38.80 26.27 -42.96
CA MET A 1 -37.54 26.73 -42.31
C MET A 1 -37.23 25.74 -41.21
N ASN A 2 -36.26 24.84 -41.42
CA ASN A 2 -35.90 23.82 -40.44
C ASN A 2 -35.08 24.48 -39.33
N ASN A 3 -35.70 24.72 -38.17
CA ASN A 3 -34.99 25.05 -36.93
C ASN A 3 -34.25 23.81 -36.45
N GLY A 4 -33.06 23.57 -37.01
CA GLY A 4 -32.13 22.59 -36.47
C GLY A 4 -31.64 23.08 -35.11
N GLU A 5 -32.22 22.56 -34.03
CA GLU A 5 -31.71 22.77 -32.67
C GLU A 5 -30.25 22.32 -32.63
N ILE A 6 -29.33 23.29 -32.52
CA ILE A 6 -27.91 23.02 -32.27
C ILE A 6 -27.82 22.42 -30.86
N LYS A 7 -27.85 21.09 -30.79
CA LYS A 7 -27.65 20.36 -29.53
C LYS A 7 -26.23 20.61 -29.05
N ARG A 8 -26.08 21.43 -28.01
CA ARG A 8 -24.78 21.70 -27.39
C ARG A 8 -24.21 20.40 -26.82
N LYS A 9 -22.96 20.09 -27.14
CA LYS A 9 -22.23 18.93 -26.61
C LYS A 9 -22.06 19.09 -25.09
N ARG A 10 -22.09 17.98 -24.33
CA ARG A 10 -21.87 18.01 -22.88
C ARG A 10 -20.42 18.40 -22.58
N SER A 11 -20.21 19.58 -21.99
CA SER A 11 -18.90 20.06 -21.55
C SER A 11 -18.66 19.82 -20.06
N ALA A 12 -17.46 19.34 -19.72
CA ALA A 12 -17.02 19.17 -18.33
C ALA A 12 -16.09 20.34 -17.92
N TYR A 13 -16.52 21.11 -16.93
CA TYR A 13 -15.81 22.31 -16.46
C TYR A 13 -15.03 22.05 -15.17
N HIS A 14 -13.88 22.73 -15.03
CA HIS A 14 -13.07 22.73 -13.81
C HIS A 14 -13.80 23.43 -12.65
N THR A 15 -13.53 22.99 -11.42
CA THR A 15 -14.11 23.54 -10.20
C THR A 15 -13.76 25.01 -10.02
N ALA A 16 -12.53 25.42 -10.31
CA ALA A 16 -12.15 26.84 -10.26
C ALA A 16 -13.06 27.73 -11.12
N PHE A 17 -13.34 27.27 -12.35
CA PHE A 17 -14.21 27.96 -13.28
C PHE A 17 -15.66 27.98 -12.78
N LYS A 18 -16.16 26.83 -12.30
CA LYS A 18 -17.51 26.75 -11.71
C LYS A 18 -17.67 27.67 -10.50
N LEU A 19 -16.65 27.79 -9.66
CA LEU A 19 -16.64 28.71 -8.50
C LEU A 19 -16.70 30.18 -8.96
N LYS A 20 -15.91 30.57 -9.96
CA LYS A 20 -15.96 31.92 -10.55
C LYS A 20 -17.33 32.25 -11.13
N VAL A 21 -17.95 31.29 -11.81
CA VAL A 21 -19.32 31.43 -12.37
C VAL A 21 -20.35 31.59 -11.24
N VAL A 22 -20.21 30.82 -10.14
CA VAL A 22 -21.10 30.89 -8.98
C VAL A 22 -20.96 32.23 -8.26
N GLU A 23 -19.73 32.71 -8.02
CA GLU A 23 -19.45 34.01 -7.42
C GLU A 23 -20.08 35.16 -8.24
N TYR A 24 -19.91 35.13 -9.57
CA TYR A 24 -20.54 36.09 -10.46
C TYR A 24 -22.08 36.02 -10.45
N ALA A 25 -22.64 34.81 -10.36
CA ALA A 25 -24.09 34.61 -10.29
C ALA A 25 -24.70 35.00 -8.93
N GLU A 26 -23.90 34.96 -7.85
CA GLU A 26 -24.26 35.47 -6.53
C GLU A 26 -24.21 36.99 -6.46
N ALA A 27 -23.26 37.63 -7.14
CA ALA A 27 -23.16 39.08 -7.23
C ALA A 27 -24.22 39.71 -8.16
N ASN A 28 -24.55 39.03 -9.26
CA ASN A 28 -25.52 39.48 -10.25
C ASN A 28 -26.79 38.62 -10.17
N ASN A 29 -27.04 37.82 -11.20
CA ASN A 29 -28.10 36.81 -11.23
C ASN A 29 -27.70 35.65 -12.16
N ASN A 30 -28.44 34.54 -12.11
CA ASN A 30 -28.11 33.34 -12.90
C ASN A 30 -28.17 33.59 -14.41
N CYS A 31 -29.11 34.42 -14.85
CA CYS A 31 -29.33 34.69 -16.28
C CYS A 31 -28.19 35.53 -16.86
N ALA A 32 -27.76 36.58 -16.15
CA ALA A 32 -26.62 37.42 -16.49
C ALA A 32 -25.32 36.61 -16.50
N ALA A 33 -25.11 35.72 -15.53
CA ALA A 33 -23.95 34.81 -15.53
C ALA A 33 -23.96 33.85 -16.73
N ALA A 34 -25.13 33.32 -17.07
CA ALA A 34 -25.30 32.43 -18.22
C ALA A 34 -25.05 33.16 -19.55
N CYS A 35 -25.53 34.39 -19.68
CA CYS A 35 -25.31 35.24 -20.85
C CYS A 35 -23.84 35.63 -20.99
N GLU A 36 -23.21 36.16 -19.95
CA GLU A 36 -21.84 36.67 -19.98
C GLU A 36 -20.81 35.56 -20.29
N ILE A 37 -21.00 34.39 -19.68
CA ILE A 37 -20.06 33.28 -19.77
C ILE A 37 -20.48 32.27 -20.87
N CYS A 38 -21.61 32.53 -21.55
CA CYS A 38 -22.21 31.66 -22.57
C CYS A 38 -22.43 30.21 -22.07
N ILE A 39 -22.87 30.06 -20.82
CA ILE A 39 -23.18 28.76 -20.19
C ILE A 39 -24.69 28.57 -20.13
N ASN A 40 -25.17 27.33 -20.08
CA ASN A 40 -26.59 27.08 -19.83
C ASN A 40 -26.97 27.50 -18.40
N GLU A 41 -27.97 28.37 -18.24
CA GLU A 41 -28.49 28.83 -16.94
C GLU A 41 -28.83 27.66 -16.00
N LYS A 42 -29.34 26.56 -16.55
CA LYS A 42 -29.60 25.33 -15.78
C LYS A 42 -28.34 24.81 -15.07
N GLN A 43 -27.18 24.86 -15.72
CA GLN A 43 -25.91 24.42 -15.13
C GLN A 43 -25.45 25.38 -14.02
N VAL A 44 -25.62 26.69 -14.21
CA VAL A 44 -25.32 27.70 -13.18
C VAL A 44 -26.17 27.45 -11.94
N ARG A 45 -27.48 27.20 -12.12
CA ARG A 45 -28.40 26.86 -11.04
C ARG A 45 -28.01 25.57 -10.32
N GLU A 46 -27.64 24.52 -11.06
CA GLU A 46 -27.17 23.25 -10.47
C GLU A 46 -25.86 23.42 -9.68
N TRP A 47 -24.91 24.23 -10.17
CA TRP A 47 -23.65 24.49 -9.47
C TRP A 47 -23.86 25.29 -8.19
N ARG A 48 -24.75 26.29 -8.18
CA ARG A 48 -25.12 27.01 -6.96
C ARG A 48 -25.77 26.11 -5.90
N LYS A 49 -26.57 25.13 -6.32
CA LYS A 49 -27.17 24.14 -5.41
C LYS A 49 -26.14 23.15 -4.85
N ASN A 50 -25.05 22.90 -5.58
CA ASN A 50 -24.06 21.91 -5.18
C ASN A 50 -23.08 22.46 -4.13
N LYS A 51 -23.40 22.24 -2.85
CA LYS A 51 -22.55 22.65 -1.71
C LYS A 51 -21.14 22.03 -1.75
N THR A 52 -21.00 20.81 -2.30
CA THR A 52 -19.72 20.09 -2.40
C THR A 52 -18.70 20.75 -3.34
N LEU A 53 -19.13 21.73 -4.13
CA LEU A 53 -18.25 22.45 -5.05
C LEU A 53 -17.20 23.29 -4.30
N LYS A 54 -17.50 23.74 -3.08
CA LYS A 54 -16.58 24.51 -2.22
C LYS A 54 -15.46 23.65 -1.66
N ASP A 55 -15.77 22.41 -1.29
CA ASP A 55 -14.80 21.47 -0.71
C ASP A 55 -13.91 20.80 -1.77
N MET A 56 -14.25 20.95 -3.06
CA MET A 56 -13.56 20.28 -4.14
C MET A 56 -12.29 21.03 -4.55
N PRO A 57 -11.18 20.33 -4.84
CA PRO A 57 -9.98 20.95 -5.37
C PRO A 57 -10.26 21.68 -6.70
N ARG A 58 -9.74 22.91 -6.79
CA ARG A 58 -9.92 23.84 -7.93
C ARG A 58 -9.55 23.23 -9.29
N SER A 59 -8.58 22.32 -9.31
CA SER A 59 -8.04 21.68 -10.52
C SER A 59 -8.88 20.52 -11.07
N LYS A 60 -9.92 20.07 -10.38
CA LYS A 60 -10.73 18.91 -10.81
C LYS A 60 -12.00 19.35 -11.54
N LYS A 61 -12.59 18.47 -12.35
CA LYS A 61 -13.84 18.74 -13.12
C LYS A 61 -15.10 18.13 -12.47
N LYS A 62 -14.91 17.16 -11.59
CA LYS A 62 -15.93 16.43 -10.82
C LYS A 62 -15.28 16.02 -9.49
N CYS A 63 -16.08 15.74 -8.46
CA CYS A 63 -15.59 15.05 -7.27
C CYS A 63 -14.78 13.84 -7.77
N PRO A 64 -13.57 13.60 -7.23
CA PRO A 64 -12.88 12.36 -7.51
C PRO A 64 -13.86 11.21 -7.30
N THR A 65 -13.96 10.27 -8.24
CA THR A 65 -14.78 9.06 -8.14
C THR A 65 -14.32 8.11 -7.02
N ARG A 66 -13.54 8.64 -6.08
CA ARG A 66 -12.73 8.01 -5.05
C ARG A 66 -13.26 8.37 -3.65
N CYS A 67 -14.58 8.50 -3.50
CA CYS A 67 -15.13 8.50 -2.15
C CYS A 67 -14.78 7.14 -1.53
N ALA A 68 -14.04 7.17 -0.43
CA ALA A 68 -13.83 6.03 0.44
C ALA A 68 -15.17 5.32 0.66
N SER A 69 -15.24 4.01 0.41
CA SER A 69 -16.48 3.27 0.63
C SER A 69 -16.86 3.26 2.12
N PHE A 70 -15.84 3.38 2.97
CA PHE A 70 -15.92 3.39 4.43
C PHE A 70 -14.93 4.43 4.98
N PRO A 71 -15.25 5.74 4.95
CA PRO A 71 -14.29 6.80 5.24
C PRO A 71 -13.71 6.74 6.65
N GLU A 72 -14.51 6.33 7.64
CA GLU A 72 -14.06 6.24 9.03
C GLU A 72 -13.12 5.04 9.25
N LEU A 73 -13.49 3.86 8.73
CA LEU A 73 -12.63 2.67 8.74
C LEU A 73 -11.32 2.91 7.99
N GLU A 74 -11.37 3.52 6.80
CA GLU A 74 -10.18 3.85 6.01
C GLU A 74 -9.24 4.81 6.76
N LYS A 75 -9.80 5.77 7.53
CA LYS A 75 -9.00 6.69 8.35
C LYS A 75 -8.23 5.94 9.44
N ASP A 76 -8.92 5.13 10.24
CA ASP A 76 -8.29 4.47 11.37
C ASP A 76 -7.33 3.36 10.91
N LEU A 77 -7.65 2.65 9.82
CA LEU A 77 -6.73 1.71 9.19
C LEU A 77 -5.46 2.41 8.69
N ASN A 78 -5.56 3.60 8.09
CA ASN A 78 -4.40 4.37 7.66
C ASN A 78 -3.54 4.85 8.85
N ASN A 79 -4.13 5.16 10.01
CA ASN A 79 -3.37 5.48 11.20
C ASN A 79 -2.54 4.28 11.67
N TRP A 80 -3.15 3.09 11.75
CA TRP A 80 -2.45 1.86 12.07
C TRP A 80 -1.29 1.56 11.10
N VAL A 81 -1.50 1.76 9.79
CA VAL A 81 -0.42 1.62 8.79
C VAL A 81 0.76 2.55 9.09
N VAL A 82 0.47 3.81 9.43
CA VAL A 82 1.52 4.80 9.74
C VAL A 82 2.27 4.40 11.00
N GLU A 83 1.57 3.93 12.03
CA GLU A 83 2.17 3.41 13.26
C GLU A 83 3.07 2.20 12.97
N CYS A 84 2.62 1.22 12.20
CA CYS A 84 3.44 0.07 11.81
C CYS A 84 4.75 0.53 11.15
N ARG A 85 4.69 1.54 10.28
CA ARG A 85 5.88 2.08 9.62
C ARG A 85 6.80 2.84 10.55
N GLN A 86 6.27 3.58 11.51
CA GLN A 86 7.10 4.25 12.52
C GLN A 86 7.91 3.26 13.35
N HIS A 87 7.33 2.08 13.63
CA HIS A 87 8.00 1.00 14.36
C HIS A 87 8.88 0.10 13.48
N GLY A 88 8.98 0.36 12.18
CA GLY A 88 9.81 -0.43 11.27
C GLY A 88 9.15 -1.70 10.72
N TYR A 89 7.86 -1.91 10.96
CA TYR A 89 7.15 -3.07 10.44
C TYR A 89 6.78 -2.90 8.96
N ILE A 90 6.99 -3.98 8.20
CA ILE A 90 6.56 -4.08 6.81
C ILE A 90 5.06 -4.38 6.79
N VAL A 91 4.29 -3.45 6.23
CA VAL A 91 2.85 -3.64 6.06
C VAL A 91 2.58 -4.25 4.68
N THR A 92 2.10 -5.50 4.66
CA THR A 92 1.73 -6.20 3.43
C THR A 92 0.27 -5.95 3.05
N ARG A 93 -0.07 -6.18 1.77
CA ARG A 93 -1.46 -6.09 1.28
C ARG A 93 -2.41 -7.01 2.04
N THR A 94 -1.93 -8.22 2.39
CA THR A 94 -2.69 -9.19 3.18
C THR A 94 -2.89 -8.70 4.61
N GLY A 95 -1.84 -8.17 5.26
CA GLY A 95 -1.95 -7.57 6.59
C GLY A 95 -2.97 -6.44 6.67
N ILE A 96 -2.99 -5.54 5.67
CA ILE A 96 -4.00 -4.47 5.58
C ILE A 96 -5.42 -5.04 5.51
N ARG A 97 -5.63 -6.10 4.73
CA ARG A 97 -6.95 -6.72 4.58
C ARG A 97 -7.42 -7.40 5.87
N LEU A 98 -6.53 -8.14 6.52
CA LEU A 98 -6.81 -8.81 7.80
C LEU A 98 -7.13 -7.79 8.89
N HIS A 99 -6.31 -6.74 9.01
CA HIS A 99 -6.55 -5.69 9.99
C HIS A 99 -7.87 -4.94 9.71
N ALA A 100 -8.19 -4.67 8.44
CA ALA A 100 -9.47 -4.07 8.07
C ALA A 100 -10.68 -4.93 8.46
N LEU A 101 -10.58 -6.26 8.27
CA LEU A 101 -11.61 -7.21 8.71
C LEU A 101 -11.74 -7.21 10.23
N GLN A 102 -10.62 -7.22 10.96
CA GLN A 102 -10.63 -7.17 12.42
C GLN A 102 -11.28 -5.88 12.95
N MET A 103 -10.86 -4.73 12.41
CA MET A 103 -11.46 -3.45 12.76
C MET A 103 -12.96 -3.41 12.45
N SER A 104 -13.38 -4.02 11.34
CA SER A 104 -14.79 -4.03 10.94
C SER A 104 -15.71 -4.82 11.89
N LYS A 105 -15.16 -5.79 12.62
CA LYS A 105 -15.89 -6.56 13.65
C LYS A 105 -16.09 -5.77 14.95
N GLY A 106 -15.29 -4.73 15.19
CA GLY A 106 -15.37 -3.91 16.40
C GLY A 106 -16.70 -3.15 16.52
N ASP A 107 -17.14 -2.91 17.75
CA ASP A 107 -18.42 -2.23 18.05
C ASP A 107 -18.56 -0.88 17.36
N LYS A 108 -17.43 -0.18 17.16
CA LYS A 108 -17.35 1.13 16.53
C LYS A 108 -17.93 1.17 15.11
N TYR A 109 -17.88 0.07 14.36
CA TYR A 109 -18.28 0.07 12.95
C TYR A 109 -19.39 -0.92 12.61
N LYS A 110 -20.15 -1.41 13.60
CA LYS A 110 -21.34 -2.27 13.44
C LYS A 110 -22.49 -1.56 12.71
N SER A 111 -22.30 -1.30 11.42
CA SER A 111 -23.32 -0.82 10.50
C SER A 111 -23.73 -1.97 9.56
N VAL A 112 -25.00 -1.98 9.14
CA VAL A 112 -25.55 -3.03 8.24
C VAL A 112 -24.70 -3.21 6.97
N LYS A 113 -24.09 -2.12 6.49
CA LYS A 113 -23.24 -2.11 5.29
C LYS A 113 -21.87 -2.76 5.52
N LEU A 114 -21.38 -2.81 6.75
CA LEU A 114 -20.10 -3.39 7.10
C LEU A 114 -20.18 -4.87 7.46
N LEU A 115 -21.37 -5.39 7.79
CA LEU A 115 -21.58 -6.84 7.94
C LEU A 115 -21.24 -7.63 6.66
N MET A 116 -21.35 -7.00 5.48
CA MET A 116 -20.96 -7.58 4.19
C MET A 116 -19.56 -7.15 3.72
N PHE A 117 -18.75 -6.56 4.60
CA PHE A 117 -17.41 -6.13 4.25
C PHE A 117 -16.45 -7.32 4.22
N VAL A 118 -15.90 -7.62 3.03
CA VAL A 118 -15.00 -8.78 2.80
C VAL A 118 -13.55 -8.31 2.58
N ALA A 119 -13.24 -7.03 2.79
CA ALA A 119 -11.92 -6.43 2.52
C ALA A 119 -11.32 -6.93 1.18
N SER A 120 -12.10 -6.84 0.10
CA SER A 120 -11.73 -7.43 -1.19
C SER A 120 -10.41 -6.86 -1.72
N VAL A 121 -9.73 -7.63 -2.59
CA VAL A 121 -8.45 -7.20 -3.21
C VAL A 121 -8.62 -5.86 -3.94
N GLY A 122 -9.74 -5.68 -4.66
CA GLY A 122 -10.05 -4.43 -5.34
C GLY A 122 -10.29 -3.26 -4.37
N TRP A 123 -10.93 -3.51 -3.23
CA TRP A 123 -11.08 -2.49 -2.18
C TRP A 123 -9.71 -2.11 -1.59
N CYS A 124 -8.88 -3.09 -1.25
CA CYS A 124 -7.54 -2.85 -0.71
C CYS A 124 -6.66 -2.06 -1.70
N THR A 125 -6.74 -2.40 -2.99
CA THR A 125 -6.05 -1.65 -4.07
C THR A 125 -6.53 -0.20 -4.14
N ARG A 126 -7.82 0.06 -3.96
CA ARG A 126 -8.35 1.44 -3.91
C ARG A 126 -7.91 2.18 -2.65
N PHE A 127 -7.97 1.54 -1.49
CA PHE A 127 -7.46 2.07 -0.23
C PHE A 127 -5.98 2.47 -0.36
N MET A 128 -5.13 1.58 -0.87
CA MET A 128 -3.73 1.89 -1.14
C MET A 128 -3.57 3.02 -2.15
N ASN A 129 -4.42 3.13 -3.18
CA ASN A 129 -4.37 4.25 -4.13
C ASN A 129 -4.89 5.57 -3.56
N HIS A 130 -5.71 5.55 -2.50
CA HIS A 130 -6.16 6.73 -1.78
C HIS A 130 -5.08 7.23 -0.83
N HIS A 131 -4.45 6.32 -0.09
CA HIS A 131 -3.47 6.61 0.95
C HIS A 131 -2.01 6.40 0.50
N GLY A 132 -1.79 6.21 -0.81
CA GLY A 132 -0.58 5.62 -1.40
C GLY A 132 0.74 6.32 -1.11
N ARG A 133 0.74 7.60 -0.72
CA ARG A 133 1.99 8.23 -0.28
C ARG A 133 2.54 7.61 1.01
N ASN A 134 1.68 7.02 1.85
CA ASN A 134 2.06 6.39 3.11
C ASN A 134 2.27 4.87 2.99
N LEU A 135 1.95 4.27 1.84
CA LEU A 135 1.90 2.80 1.64
C LEU A 135 2.88 2.30 0.57
N MET A 136 3.54 3.18 -0.18
CA MET A 136 4.59 2.82 -1.15
C MET A 136 5.88 2.41 -0.43
N LYS A 137 6.78 1.69 -1.13
CA LYS A 137 8.06 1.18 -0.60
C LYS A 137 8.72 2.21 0.34
N PRO A 138 9.15 1.82 1.55
CA PRO A 138 9.83 2.75 2.45
C PRO A 138 11.00 3.40 1.71
N ASP A 139 11.22 4.69 1.97
CA ASP A 139 12.37 5.40 1.39
C ASP A 139 13.65 4.65 1.74
N ILE A 140 14.58 4.57 0.80
CA ILE A 140 15.85 3.86 0.99
C ILE A 140 16.59 4.40 2.22
N ASN A 141 16.49 5.71 2.49
CA ASN A 141 17.05 6.33 3.69
C ASN A 141 16.47 5.74 4.99
N LEU A 142 15.16 5.51 5.01
CA LEU A 142 14.48 4.93 6.16
C LEU A 142 14.90 3.47 6.37
N VAL A 143 15.01 2.71 5.27
CA VAL A 143 15.52 1.32 5.32
C VAL A 143 16.96 1.28 5.81
N SER A 144 17.82 2.19 5.33
CA SER A 144 19.21 2.30 5.82
C SER A 144 19.28 2.65 7.31
N GLN A 145 18.39 3.50 7.82
CA GLN A 145 18.30 3.78 9.26
C GLN A 145 17.90 2.54 10.06
N TRP A 146 16.92 1.76 9.57
CA TRP A 146 16.52 0.50 10.20
C TRP A 146 17.65 -0.52 10.21
N ILE A 147 18.36 -0.66 9.09
CA ILE A 147 19.55 -1.53 8.99
C ILE A 147 20.60 -1.08 10.01
N LYS A 148 20.90 0.22 10.08
CA LYS A 148 21.86 0.76 11.05
C LYS A 148 21.44 0.49 12.48
N TYR A 149 20.16 0.72 12.81
CA TYR A 149 19.63 0.47 14.15
C TYR A 149 19.73 -1.01 14.51
N ALA A 150 19.30 -1.90 13.61
CA ALA A 150 19.38 -3.35 13.81
C ALA A 150 20.82 -3.82 14.01
N TRP A 151 21.78 -3.33 13.20
CA TRP A 151 23.20 -3.65 13.37
C TRP A 151 23.76 -3.21 14.71
N VAL A 152 23.39 -2.02 15.19
CA VAL A 152 23.85 -1.52 16.50
C VAL A 152 23.22 -2.28 17.66
N SER A 153 22.00 -2.82 17.49
CA SER A 153 21.34 -3.66 18.50
C SER A 153 21.99 -5.03 18.68
N ILE A 154 22.77 -5.52 17.71
CA ILE A 154 23.47 -6.80 17.84
C ILE A 154 24.69 -6.62 18.77
N ARG A 155 24.77 -7.43 19.83
CA ARG A 155 25.91 -7.43 20.76
C ARG A 155 27.20 -7.85 20.05
N SER A 156 28.30 -7.13 20.28
CA SER A 156 29.63 -7.40 19.69
C SER A 156 30.09 -8.85 19.89
N GLU A 157 29.83 -9.43 21.06
CA GLU A 157 30.18 -10.83 21.35
C GLU A 157 29.50 -11.83 20.40
N MET A 158 28.28 -11.53 19.98
CA MET A 158 27.51 -12.38 19.07
C MET A 158 28.09 -12.32 17.66
N ILE A 159 28.50 -11.11 17.25
CA ILE A 159 29.20 -10.85 15.99
C ILE A 159 30.53 -11.61 15.97
N GLU A 160 31.35 -11.46 17.01
CA GLU A 160 32.63 -12.17 17.13
C GLU A 160 32.47 -13.70 17.10
N LYS A 161 31.48 -14.25 17.82
CA LYS A 161 31.18 -15.68 17.81
C LYS A 161 30.74 -16.16 16.42
N SER A 162 29.93 -15.39 15.70
CA SER A 162 29.54 -15.74 14.32
C SER A 162 30.73 -15.72 13.35
N PHE A 163 31.60 -14.72 13.42
CA PHE A 163 32.78 -14.64 12.54
C PHE A 163 33.78 -15.77 12.81
N ARG A 164 33.94 -16.18 14.09
CA ARG A 164 34.75 -17.36 14.45
C ARG A 164 34.13 -18.67 13.98
N LYS A 165 32.80 -18.82 14.03
CA LYS A 165 32.08 -20.02 13.59
C LYS A 165 32.07 -20.18 12.07
N CYS A 166 32.01 -19.08 11.33
CA CYS A 166 31.98 -19.07 9.86
C CYS A 166 33.37 -18.97 9.20
N CYS A 167 34.46 -18.99 9.97
CA CYS A 167 35.85 -18.95 9.46
C CYS A 167 36.14 -17.77 8.50
N ILE A 168 35.38 -16.67 8.55
CA ILE A 168 35.63 -15.45 7.77
C ILE A 168 36.76 -14.62 8.41
N SER A 169 37.07 -14.88 9.68
CA SER A 169 38.24 -14.33 10.36
C SER A 169 39.50 -15.02 9.85
N ASN A 170 40.19 -14.37 8.91
CA ASN A 170 41.54 -14.68 8.45
C ASN A 170 42.48 -15.05 9.61
N VAL A 171 42.69 -16.34 9.83
CA VAL A 171 44.01 -16.85 10.18
C VAL A 171 44.54 -17.47 8.90
N VAL A 172 45.06 -16.61 8.03
CA VAL A 172 45.80 -17.02 6.84
C VAL A 172 47.10 -17.63 7.32
N TYR A 173 47.12 -18.95 7.50
CA TYR A 173 48.36 -19.70 7.31
C TYR A 173 48.26 -20.37 5.94
N TRP A 174 48.51 -19.56 4.91
CA TRP A 174 48.61 -19.95 3.51
C TRP A 174 49.87 -20.79 3.30
N SER A 175 49.81 -22.10 3.49
CA SER A 175 50.87 -22.95 2.94
C SER A 175 50.53 -24.39 2.58
N GLU A 176 49.26 -24.86 2.54
CA GLU A 176 48.99 -26.26 2.15
C GLU A 176 47.64 -26.42 1.44
N ASP A 177 47.50 -25.90 0.21
CA ASP A 177 46.39 -26.32 -0.68
C ASP A 177 46.81 -26.40 -2.16
N ASP A 178 48.12 -26.52 -2.41
CA ASP A 178 48.71 -26.47 -3.76
C ASP A 178 49.00 -27.86 -4.36
N ALA A 179 48.31 -28.92 -3.91
CA ALA A 179 48.67 -30.30 -4.25
C ALA A 179 47.47 -31.24 -4.52
N ILE A 180 46.40 -30.75 -5.15
CA ILE A 180 45.30 -31.63 -5.62
C ILE A 180 44.88 -31.18 -7.01
N PHE A 181 45.73 -31.28 -8.03
CA PHE A 181 45.29 -31.43 -9.43
C PHE A 181 46.49 -31.84 -10.29
N ASP A 182 47.11 -32.96 -9.91
CA ASP A 182 47.90 -33.77 -10.82
C ASP A 182 47.43 -35.22 -10.62
N ASP A 183 46.40 -35.62 -11.37
CA ASP A 183 46.44 -36.96 -11.97
C ASP A 183 45.50 -37.02 -13.18
N ASP A 184 46.16 -37.24 -14.32
CA ASP A 184 45.64 -37.51 -15.64
C ASP A 184 45.00 -38.90 -15.63
N SER A 185 43.68 -38.97 -15.72
CA SER A 185 42.96 -40.24 -15.83
C SER A 185 41.81 -40.12 -16.83
N THR A 186 42.19 -40.41 -18.06
CA THR A 186 41.49 -41.28 -19.03
C THR A 186 40.05 -40.96 -19.41
N GLU A 187 39.91 -40.73 -20.72
CA GLU A 187 38.67 -40.66 -21.50
C GLU A 187 37.70 -41.81 -21.19
N VAL A 188 36.45 -41.42 -20.90
CA VAL A 188 35.26 -42.22 -21.23
C VAL A 188 34.12 -41.27 -21.56
N ASP A 189 33.68 -41.33 -22.82
CA ASP A 189 32.39 -40.83 -23.29
C ASP A 189 31.25 -41.43 -22.47
N ASP A 190 30.27 -40.62 -22.06
CA ASP A 190 28.88 -41.08 -22.01
C ASP A 190 27.87 -39.93 -22.07
N GLU A 191 26.80 -40.22 -22.78
CA GLU A 191 25.78 -39.35 -23.32
C GLU A 191 24.78 -38.74 -22.31
N LYS A 192 24.19 -37.61 -22.73
CA LYS A 192 22.83 -37.08 -22.42
C LYS A 192 22.58 -36.44 -21.04
N GLY A 193 22.59 -35.11 -21.03
CA GLY A 193 21.89 -34.26 -20.07
C GLY A 193 20.79 -33.45 -20.74
N SER A 194 19.54 -33.84 -20.47
CA SER A 194 18.30 -33.12 -20.81
C SER A 194 18.11 -31.88 -19.92
N GLU A 195 17.40 -30.88 -20.45
CA GLU A 195 16.68 -29.78 -19.75
C GLU A 195 17.52 -28.68 -19.08
N SER A 196 17.21 -27.39 -19.26
CA SER A 196 15.99 -26.81 -18.67
C SER A 196 15.59 -25.47 -19.30
N GLU A 197 14.28 -25.25 -19.19
CA GLU A 197 13.46 -24.14 -19.66
C GLU A 197 13.79 -22.84 -18.90
N ASP A 198 13.92 -21.72 -19.64
CA ASP A 198 13.83 -20.38 -19.05
C ASP A 198 12.36 -20.04 -18.82
N ASP A 199 11.81 -20.55 -17.72
CA ASP A 199 10.59 -20.05 -17.11
C ASP A 199 10.98 -19.33 -15.82
N THR A 200 11.32 -18.04 -15.95
CA THR A 200 11.38 -17.12 -14.81
C THR A 200 9.98 -17.00 -14.22
N ALA A 201 9.64 -17.90 -13.30
CA ALA A 201 8.40 -17.88 -12.55
C ALA A 201 8.28 -16.56 -11.78
N ASP A 202 7.21 -15.81 -12.06
CA ASP A 202 6.81 -14.65 -11.27
C ASP A 202 6.59 -15.07 -9.81
N ILE A 203 7.53 -14.72 -8.93
CA ILE A 203 7.53 -14.99 -7.47
C ILE A 203 6.42 -14.20 -6.74
N TYR A 204 5.43 -13.66 -7.46
CA TYR A 204 4.34 -12.87 -6.92
C TYR A 204 2.95 -13.41 -7.28
N ASP A 205 2.85 -14.67 -7.71
CA ASP A 205 1.56 -15.34 -7.83
C ASP A 205 1.11 -15.93 -6.48
N ASP A 206 0.67 -15.06 -5.57
CA ASP A 206 0.01 -15.41 -4.29
C ASP A 206 -1.43 -15.92 -4.51
N ASN A 207 -1.70 -16.67 -5.59
CA ASN A 207 -2.95 -17.40 -5.72
C ASN A 207 -2.87 -18.80 -5.07
N ALA A 208 -2.23 -18.88 -3.90
CA ALA A 208 -2.42 -19.98 -2.98
C ALA A 208 -3.51 -19.58 -1.98
N SER A 209 -4.74 -19.92 -2.32
CA SER A 209 -5.87 -20.02 -1.40
C SER A 209 -5.60 -21.14 -0.37
N ALA A 210 -4.65 -20.93 0.54
CA ALA A 210 -4.62 -21.62 1.82
C ALA A 210 -5.09 -20.60 2.85
N ALA A 211 -6.36 -20.73 3.25
CA ALA A 211 -6.89 -19.99 4.38
C ALA A 211 -6.13 -20.46 5.63
N VAL A 212 -5.05 -19.76 5.97
CA VAL A 212 -4.40 -19.92 7.28
C VAL A 212 -5.47 -19.65 8.32
N THR A 213 -5.73 -20.66 9.14
CA THR A 213 -6.82 -20.60 10.11
C THR A 213 -6.41 -19.72 11.29
N GLU A 214 -7.40 -19.12 11.95
CA GLU A 214 -7.21 -18.23 13.11
C GLU A 214 -6.42 -18.90 14.25
N ALA A 215 -6.49 -20.23 14.33
CA ALA A 215 -5.73 -21.05 15.29
C ALA A 215 -4.23 -21.08 14.98
N GLU A 216 -3.83 -21.30 13.72
CA GLU A 216 -2.42 -21.38 13.32
C GLU A 216 -1.70 -20.04 13.49
N PHE A 217 -2.42 -18.92 13.30
CA PHE A 217 -1.85 -17.59 13.55
C PHE A 217 -1.65 -17.32 15.06
N ASN A 218 -2.62 -17.70 15.89
CA ASN A 218 -2.52 -17.51 17.34
C ASN A 218 -1.46 -18.42 17.96
N GLU A 219 -1.24 -19.62 17.43
CA GLU A 219 -0.14 -20.50 17.86
C GLU A 219 1.24 -19.92 17.51
N LEU A 220 1.34 -19.19 16.39
CA LEU A 220 2.61 -18.60 15.94
C LEU A 220 2.94 -17.26 16.63
N PHE A 221 1.92 -16.54 17.13
CA PHE A 221 2.08 -15.15 17.62
C PHE A 221 1.42 -14.83 18.98
N GLY A 222 0.68 -15.75 19.59
CA GLY A 222 0.29 -15.70 21.01
C GLY A 222 1.00 -16.86 21.69
N GLU A 223 1.90 -16.65 22.65
CA GLU A 223 1.65 -16.06 23.96
C GLU A 223 2.92 -15.32 24.42
N SER A 224 2.80 -14.05 24.82
CA SER A 224 3.78 -13.47 25.75
C SER A 224 3.23 -13.70 27.15
N GLU A 225 3.55 -14.86 27.74
CA GLU A 225 3.42 -15.03 29.18
C GLU A 225 4.21 -13.91 29.86
N THR A 226 3.53 -13.19 30.73
CA THR A 226 4.14 -12.18 31.59
C THR A 226 5.05 -12.90 32.56
N ASP A 227 6.35 -12.88 32.28
CA ASP A 227 7.40 -13.36 33.17
C ASP A 227 7.56 -12.37 34.32
N SER A 228 6.60 -12.39 35.24
CA SER A 228 6.72 -11.83 36.57
C SER A 228 7.19 -12.94 37.48
N ASP A 229 8.52 -13.07 37.63
CA ASP A 229 9.23 -13.54 38.83
C ASP A 229 10.76 -13.45 38.62
N ILE A 230 11.34 -12.26 38.88
CA ILE A 230 12.74 -12.14 39.27
C ILE A 230 12.74 -11.84 40.77
N GLU A 231 12.63 -12.90 41.57
CA GLU A 231 13.16 -12.92 42.94
C GLU A 231 14.68 -13.10 42.88
N GLY A 232 15.35 -12.43 43.81
CA GLY A 232 16.76 -12.07 43.70
C GLY A 232 17.79 -13.19 43.74
N PHE A 233 18.97 -12.85 43.22
CA PHE A 233 20.25 -12.87 43.94
C PHE A 233 21.26 -11.98 43.20
#